data_AF-A0AAW6NCF8-F1
#
_entry.id   AF-A0AAW6NCF8-F1
#
_cell.length_a   1.000
_cell.length_b   1.000
_cell.length_c   1.000
_cell.angle_alpha   90.00
_cell.angle_beta   90.00
_cell.angle_gamma   90.00
#
_symmetry.space_group_name_H-M   'P 1'
#
loop_
_entity.id
_entity.type
_entity.pdbx_description
1 polymer ?
#
loop_
_entity_poly.entity_id
_entity_poly.type
_entity_poly.pdbx_seq_one_letter_code
_entity_poly.pdbx_strand_id
1 'polypeptide(L)'
;MKHLALPLAFGLLIGGALPAHAGGCYADYKAKQDDPLRLHYGVAQINGACDAGSAAAELAPRLAVQGWSLLNVISTFGEDGLDQRKDSAGQNYLRF
;
A
#
# COMPACT_ATOMS: atom_id res chain seq x y z
N MET A 1 40.05 22.51 -39.73
CA MET A 1 39.65 23.37 -38.60
C MET A 1 38.18 23.08 -38.36
N LYS A 2 37.84 22.31 -37.30
CA LYS A 2 37.05 22.78 -36.14
C LYS A 2 35.79 23.50 -36.64
N HIS A 3 34.60 22.93 -36.53
CA HIS A 3 33.84 23.01 -35.28
C HIS A 3 33.01 21.73 -35.03
N LEU A 4 33.28 21.13 -33.86
CA LEU A 4 32.35 20.26 -33.17
C LEU A 4 31.07 21.04 -32.84
N ALA A 5 29.90 20.46 -33.11
CA ALA A 5 28.66 20.86 -32.46
C ALA A 5 27.89 19.61 -32.01
N LEU A 6 27.70 19.58 -30.70
CA LEU A 6 27.19 18.57 -29.78
C LEU A 6 25.74 18.09 -30.09
N PRO A 7 25.37 16.81 -29.86
CA PRO A 7 24.02 16.34 -30.09
C PRO A 7 23.09 16.75 -28.93
N LEU A 8 21.95 17.38 -29.26
CA LEU A 8 20.92 17.77 -28.30
C LEU A 8 20.04 16.56 -27.98
N ALA A 9 20.41 15.77 -26.96
CA ALA A 9 19.57 14.74 -26.40
C ALA A 9 18.53 15.37 -25.45
N PHE A 10 17.29 15.52 -25.93
CA PHE A 10 16.16 15.95 -25.11
C PHE A 10 15.55 14.72 -24.42
N GLY A 11 16.12 14.33 -23.28
CA GLY A 11 15.54 13.32 -22.40
C GLY A 11 14.36 13.89 -21.65
N LEU A 12 13.14 13.70 -22.17
CA LEU A 12 11.92 14.00 -21.44
C LEU A 12 11.72 12.93 -20.35
N LEU A 13 12.25 13.20 -19.16
CA LEU A 13 11.91 12.46 -17.95
C LEU A 13 10.49 12.85 -17.53
N ILE A 14 9.51 12.04 -17.95
CA ILE A 14 8.16 12.09 -17.40
C ILE A 14 8.23 11.45 -16.01
N GLY A 15 8.56 12.25 -14.99
CA GLY A 15 8.37 11.86 -13.60
C GLY A 15 6.89 11.67 -13.35
N GLY A 16 6.47 10.43 -13.13
CA GLY A 16 5.10 10.11 -12.72
C GLY A 16 4.78 10.86 -11.44
N ALA A 17 3.90 11.86 -11.53
CA ALA A 17 3.32 12.49 -10.36
C ALA A 17 2.44 11.45 -9.66
N LEU A 18 2.99 10.79 -8.64
CA LEU A 18 2.18 10.07 -7.69
C LEU A 18 1.30 11.11 -6.97
N PRO A 19 -0.03 10.90 -6.86
CA PRO A 19 -0.86 11.77 -6.06
C PRO A 19 -0.32 11.71 -4.63
N ALA A 20 0.27 12.82 -4.18
CA ALA A 20 0.56 13.03 -2.78
C ALA A 20 -0.80 13.16 -2.09
N HIS A 21 -1.35 12.03 -1.63
CA HIS A 21 -2.52 12.03 -0.77
C HIS A 21 -2.14 12.84 0.48
N ALA A 22 -2.70 14.03 0.61
CA ALA A 22 -2.55 14.88 1.79
C ALA A 22 -3.34 14.35 3.01
N GLY A 23 -4.09 13.26 2.83
CA GLY A 23 -4.76 12.47 3.86
C GLY A 23 -4.04 11.15 4.14
N GLY A 24 -4.41 10.46 5.22
CA GLY A 24 -3.83 9.17 5.57
C GLY A 24 -3.93 8.15 4.41
N CYS A 25 -2.91 7.30 4.24
CA CYS A 25 -3.00 6.18 3.31
C CYS A 25 -3.45 4.91 4.04
N TYR A 26 -4.33 4.17 3.39
CA TYR A 26 -4.88 2.93 3.92
C TYR A 26 -4.69 1.82 2.89
N ALA A 27 -4.53 0.61 3.41
CA ALA A 27 -4.47 -0.59 2.61
C ALA A 27 -5.53 -1.57 3.10
N ASP A 28 -6.25 -2.16 2.16
CA ASP A 28 -7.05 -3.33 2.45
C ASP A 28 -6.30 -4.60 2.07
N TYR A 29 -6.43 -5.62 2.90
CA TYR A 29 -5.60 -6.80 2.81
C TYR A 29 -6.35 -8.05 3.23
N LYS A 30 -5.78 -9.20 2.86
CA LYS A 30 -6.15 -10.52 3.34
C LYS A 30 -5.02 -11.08 4.17
N ALA A 31 -5.35 -11.68 5.30
CA ALA A 31 -4.41 -12.39 6.13
C ALA A 31 -4.99 -13.72 6.58
N LYS A 32 -4.08 -14.64 6.91
CA LYS A 32 -4.41 -15.96 7.46
C LYS A 32 -3.70 -16.20 8.78
N GLN A 33 -4.28 -17.04 9.61
CA GLN A 33 -3.58 -17.65 10.72
C GLN A 33 -3.75 -19.15 10.57
N ASP A 34 -2.67 -19.90 10.77
CA ASP A 34 -2.68 -21.35 10.72
C ASP A 34 -2.94 -21.92 12.13
N ASP A 35 -3.52 -23.13 12.19
CA ASP A 35 -3.74 -23.94 13.41
C ASP A 35 -4.42 -23.23 14.61
N PRO A 36 -5.75 -22.98 14.58
CA PRO A 36 -6.71 -23.33 13.52
C PRO A 36 -6.68 -22.34 12.35
N LEU A 37 -6.98 -22.83 11.14
CA LEU A 37 -7.04 -21.99 9.94
C LEU A 37 -8.11 -20.90 10.09
N ARG A 38 -7.69 -19.65 10.15
CA ARG A 38 -8.55 -18.47 10.12
C ARG A 38 -8.14 -17.59 8.94
N LEU A 39 -9.13 -17.05 8.24
CA LEU A 39 -8.94 -16.05 7.20
C LEU A 39 -9.67 -14.79 7.62
N HIS A 40 -9.08 -13.64 7.35
CA HIS A 40 -9.82 -12.39 7.47
C HIS A 40 -9.38 -11.36 6.44
N TYR A 41 -10.32 -10.47 6.17
CA TYR A 41 -10.09 -9.21 5.50
C TYR A 41 -9.90 -8.13 6.56
N GLY A 42 -9.03 -7.17 6.29
CA GLY A 42 -8.75 -6.05 7.18
C GLY A 42 -8.44 -4.79 6.39
N VAL A 43 -8.57 -3.66 7.07
CA VAL A 43 -8.14 -2.35 6.57
C VAL A 43 -7.20 -1.78 7.61
N ALA A 44 -6.05 -1.28 7.19
CA ALA A 44 -5.08 -0.70 8.10
C ALA A 44 -4.49 0.58 7.50
N GLN A 45 -4.19 1.54 8.37
CA GLN A 45 -3.44 2.72 7.97
C GLN A 45 -1.97 2.35 7.79
N ILE A 46 -1.37 2.87 6.72
CA ILE A 46 0.05 2.73 6.42
C ILE A 46 0.70 4.11 6.40
N ASN A 47 1.92 4.18 6.91
CA ASN A 47 2.68 5.42 7.04
C ASN A 47 3.65 5.63 5.88
N GLY A 48 3.93 4.56 5.12
CA GLY A 48 4.77 4.60 3.93
C GLY A 48 4.08 5.20 2.70
N ALA A 49 4.71 5.03 1.54
CA ALA A 49 4.11 5.41 0.27
C ALA A 49 2.80 4.63 0.04
N CYS A 50 1.86 5.26 -0.66
CA CYS A 50 0.51 4.71 -0.82
C CYS A 50 0.44 3.66 -1.94
N ASP A 51 1.28 2.63 -1.82
CA ASP A 51 1.44 1.54 -2.78
C ASP A 51 1.45 0.18 -2.07
N ALA A 52 1.16 -0.87 -2.84
CA ALA A 52 1.03 -2.22 -2.29
C ALA A 52 2.34 -2.76 -1.69
N GLY A 53 3.51 -2.34 -2.19
CA GLY A 53 4.81 -2.79 -1.71
C GLY A 53 5.11 -2.21 -0.33
N SER A 54 4.95 -0.90 -0.17
CA SER A 54 5.06 -0.20 1.11
C SER A 54 4.06 -0.75 2.13
N ALA A 55 2.81 -0.97 1.70
CA ALA A 55 1.77 -1.55 2.54
C ALA A 55 2.14 -2.96 3.03
N ALA A 56 2.62 -3.83 2.14
CA ALA A 56 3.00 -5.19 2.50
C ALA A 56 4.19 -5.21 3.48
N ALA A 57 5.19 -4.37 3.24
CA ALA A 57 6.37 -4.25 4.09
C ALA A 57 6.02 -3.79 5.52
N GLU A 58 5.03 -2.90 5.65
CA GLU A 58 4.58 -2.40 6.95
C GLU A 58 3.62 -3.39 7.65
N LEU A 59 2.65 -3.95 6.91
CA LEU A 59 1.60 -4.79 7.48
C LEU A 59 2.08 -6.20 7.83
N ALA A 60 2.98 -6.80 7.04
CA ALA A 60 3.46 -8.15 7.29
C ALA A 60 4.03 -8.34 8.71
N PRO A 61 4.98 -7.53 9.21
CA PRO A 61 5.48 -7.67 10.57
C PRO A 61 4.43 -7.35 11.64
N ARG A 62 3.56 -6.35 11.43
CA ARG A 62 2.46 -5.99 12.37
C ARG A 62 1.49 -7.15 12.57
N LEU A 63 1.10 -7.80 11.48
CA LEU A 63 0.24 -8.97 11.48
C LEU A 63 0.93 -10.18 12.14
N ALA A 64 2.21 -10.40 11.82
CA ALA A 64 2.98 -11.54 12.32
C ALA A 64 3.09 -11.54 13.85
N VAL A 65 3.24 -10.36 14.48
CA VAL A 65 3.25 -10.19 15.95
C VAL A 65 1.96 -10.73 16.59
N GLN A 66 0.84 -10.70 15.87
CA GLN A 66 -0.47 -11.18 16.32
C GLN A 66 -0.78 -12.60 15.83
N GLY A 67 0.20 -13.30 15.23
CA GLY A 67 0.03 -14.65 14.68
C GLY A 67 -0.65 -14.68 13.30
N TRP A 68 -0.81 -13.54 12.64
CA TRP A 68 -1.38 -13.45 11.30
C TRP A 68 -0.26 -13.37 10.24
N SER A 69 -0.41 -14.12 9.16
CA SER A 69 0.41 -14.04 7.95
C SER A 69 -0.34 -13.24 6.88
N LEU A 70 0.28 -12.17 6.39
CA LEU A 70 -0.23 -11.41 5.25
C LEU A 70 -0.26 -12.29 4.00
N LEU A 71 -1.43 -12.38 3.36
CA LEU A 71 -1.59 -13.12 2.10
C LEU A 71 -1.50 -12.21 0.88
N ASN A 72 -2.21 -11.08 0.93
CA ASN A 72 -2.25 -10.16 -0.19
C ASN A 72 -2.69 -8.77 0.28
N VAL A 73 -2.11 -7.74 -0.32
CA VAL A 73 -2.67 -6.38 -0.30
C VAL A 73 -3.58 -6.25 -1.51
N ILE A 74 -4.86 -5.96 -1.29
CA ILE A 74 -5.86 -5.87 -2.37
C ILE A 74 -5.73 -4.52 -3.07
N SER A 75 -5.74 -3.43 -2.30
CA SER A 75 -5.62 -2.07 -2.82
C SER A 75 -5.05 -1.13 -1.76
N THR A 76 -4.48 -0.02 -2.21
CA THR A 76 -4.18 1.15 -1.40
C THR A 76 -5.09 2.30 -1.80
N PHE A 77 -5.52 3.11 -0.83
CA PHE A 77 -6.50 4.17 -1.03
C PHE A 77 -6.36 5.26 0.05
N GLY A 78 -6.92 6.44 -0.22
CA GLY A 78 -7.02 7.54 0.75
C GLY A 78 -8.26 7.43 1.64
N GLU A 79 -8.45 8.40 2.54
CA GLU A 79 -9.54 8.42 3.53
C GLU A 79 -10.94 8.19 2.95
N ASP A 80 -11.22 8.70 1.74
CA ASP A 80 -12.53 8.55 1.08
C ASP A 80 -12.93 7.07 0.80
N GLY A 81 -11.95 6.16 0.78
CA GLY A 81 -12.16 4.73 0.54
C GLY A 81 -12.49 3.92 1.79
N LEU A 82 -12.46 4.54 2.97
CA LEU A 82 -12.59 3.88 4.27
C LEU A 82 -13.99 3.39 4.57
N ASP A 83 -15.00 4.23 4.38
CA ASP A 83 -16.39 3.91 4.75
C ASP A 83 -16.92 2.69 4.00
N GLN A 84 -16.56 2.56 2.72
CA GLN A 84 -16.98 1.46 1.85
C GLN A 84 -16.44 0.08 2.30
N ARG A 85 -15.39 0.06 3.12
CA ARG A 85 -14.70 -1.17 3.54
C ARG A 85 -14.93 -1.53 5.01
N LYS A 86 -15.62 -0.66 5.74
CA LYS A 86 -15.85 -0.79 7.19
C LYS A 86 -16.59 -2.07 7.56
N ASP A 87 -17.72 -2.32 6.91
CA ASP A 87 -18.54 -3.50 7.18
C ASP A 87 -17.81 -4.80 6.80
N SER A 88 -17.09 -4.79 5.68
CA SER A 88 -16.29 -5.93 5.22
C SER A 88 -15.13 -6.27 6.16
N ALA A 89 -14.45 -5.26 6.71
CA ALA A 89 -13.34 -5.44 7.64
C ALA A 89 -13.79 -5.76 9.07
N GLY A 90 -14.96 -5.29 9.47
CA GLY A 90 -15.56 -5.55 10.78
C GLY A 90 -14.58 -5.24 11.91
N GLN A 91 -14.26 -6.24 12.73
CA GLN A 91 -13.34 -6.11 13.88
C GLN A 91 -11.89 -5.82 13.49
N ASN A 92 -11.52 -5.98 12.22
CA ASN A 92 -10.17 -5.73 11.71
C ASN A 92 -10.07 -4.40 10.96
N TYR A 93 -11.09 -3.56 11.07
CA TYR A 93 -11.07 -2.21 10.51
C TYR A 93 -10.19 -1.30 11.36
N LEU A 94 -9.12 -0.79 10.76
CA LEU A 94 -8.11 0.11 11.36
C LEU A 94 -7.48 -0.43 12.66
N ARG A 95 -7.49 -1.75 12.83
CA ARG A 95 -7.01 -2.39 14.06
C ARG A 95 -5.50 -2.60 14.07
N PHE A 96 -4.97 -3.02 12.93
CA PHE A 96 -3.58 -3.44 12.79
C PHE A 96 -2.73 -2.27 12.43
#